data_AF-A0A2T5YSB6-F1
#
_entry.id   AF-A0A2T5YSB6-F1
#
_cell.length_a   1.000
_cell.length_b   1.000
_cell.length_c   1.000
_cell.angle_alpha   90.00
_cell.angle_beta   90.00
_cell.angle_gamma   90.00
#
_symmetry.space_group_name_H-M   'P 1'
#
loop_
_entity.id
_entity.type
_entity.pdbx_description
1 polymer ?
#
loop_
_entity_poly.entity_id
_entity_poly.type
_entity_poly.pdbx_seq_one_letter_code
_entity_poly.pdbx_strand_id
1 'polypeptide(L)'
;MQLKLLFSRWAQVAGLFLMGGTLAWAIKLAVIVSTNGRIITSGAAAFFMATGIVLLIIGSTGIGYYLSRNRSVLVRVIAMLLSPALVFGSFILIGMVTNPLLQNSSIWYAQQEAPIGVAVILYMAVGYFLFRNGKSHTTYA
;
A
#
# COMPACT_ATOMS: atom_id res chain seq x y z
N MET A 1 -20.25 3.79 21.39
CA MET A 1 -20.21 2.36 21.01
C MET A 1 -19.58 2.14 19.63
N GLN A 2 -19.93 2.94 18.61
CA GLN A 2 -19.42 2.83 17.23
C GLN A 2 -17.90 3.04 17.08
N LEU A 3 -17.30 3.98 17.81
CA LEU A 3 -15.84 4.22 17.79
C LEU A 3 -15.02 3.01 18.27
N LYS A 4 -15.45 2.30 19.32
CA LYS A 4 -14.77 1.07 19.80
C LYS A 4 -14.80 -0.05 18.75
N LEU A 5 -15.89 -0.14 17.99
CA LEU A 5 -16.09 -1.10 16.91
C LEU A 5 -15.23 -0.79 15.66
N LEU A 6 -15.05 0.50 15.34
CA LEU A 6 -14.15 0.94 14.28
C LEU A 6 -12.69 0.62 14.61
N PHE A 7 -12.25 0.84 15.86
CA PHE A 7 -10.90 0.47 16.27
C PHE A 7 -10.72 -1.06 16.31
N SER A 8 -11.69 -1.84 16.80
CA SER A 8 -11.54 -3.30 16.85
C SER A 8 -11.39 -3.94 15.46
N ARG A 9 -11.98 -3.35 14.43
CA ARG A 9 -11.88 -3.79 13.03
C ARG A 9 -10.95 -2.94 12.16
N TRP A 10 -10.20 -2.01 12.74
CA TRP A 10 -9.41 -1.04 11.96
C TRP A 10 -8.40 -1.72 11.04
N ALA A 11 -7.67 -2.74 11.53
CA ALA A 11 -6.74 -3.50 10.70
C ALA A 11 -7.41 -4.11 9.47
N GLN A 12 -8.66 -4.57 9.60
CA GLN A 12 -9.40 -5.15 8.50
C GLN A 12 -9.78 -4.11 7.43
N VAL A 13 -10.33 -2.99 7.88
CA VAL A 13 -10.74 -1.87 7.01
C VAL A 13 -9.52 -1.26 6.32
N ALA A 14 -8.46 -1.00 7.07
CA ALA A 14 -7.19 -0.54 6.55
C ALA A 14 -6.57 -1.55 5.57
N GLY A 15 -6.70 -2.85 5.81
CA GLY A 15 -6.32 -3.89 4.86
C GLY A 15 -7.04 -3.79 3.51
N LEU A 16 -8.35 -3.52 3.52
CA LEU A 16 -9.11 -3.25 2.28
C LEU A 16 -8.62 -2.01 1.55
N PHE A 17 -8.35 -0.92 2.27
CA PHE A 17 -7.76 0.29 1.69
C PHE A 17 -6.38 0.03 1.10
N LEU A 18 -5.53 -0.75 1.77
CA LEU A 18 -4.20 -1.11 1.27
C LEU A 18 -4.29 -1.97 -0.01
N MET A 19 -5.18 -2.96 -0.04
CA MET A 19 -5.44 -3.77 -1.25
C MET A 19 -6.05 -2.92 -2.38
N GLY A 20 -6.97 -2.01 -2.08
CA GLY A 20 -7.55 -1.09 -3.06
C GLY A 20 -6.52 -0.12 -3.65
N GLY A 21 -5.64 0.42 -2.81
CA GLY A 21 -4.56 1.31 -3.24
C GLY A 21 -3.53 0.62 -4.12
N THR A 22 -3.13 -0.59 -3.74
CA THR A 22 -2.25 -1.43 -4.58
C THR A 22 -2.90 -1.83 -5.89
N LEU A 23 -4.20 -2.16 -5.90
CA LEU A 23 -4.94 -2.46 -7.12
C LEU A 23 -5.01 -1.24 -8.06
N ALA A 24 -5.25 -0.04 -7.52
CA ALA A 24 -5.23 1.19 -8.31
C ALA A 24 -3.87 1.39 -9.00
N TRP A 25 -2.78 1.14 -8.28
CA TRP A 25 -1.43 1.23 -8.85
C TRP A 25 -1.13 0.11 -9.86
N ALA A 26 -1.65 -1.10 -9.65
CA ALA A 26 -1.58 -2.16 -10.66
C ALA A 26 -2.30 -1.77 -11.96
N ILE A 27 -3.48 -1.14 -11.86
CA ILE A 27 -4.21 -0.63 -13.03
C ILE A 27 -3.43 0.51 -13.71
N LYS A 28 -2.83 1.43 -12.93
CA LYS A 28 -1.92 2.46 -13.48
C LYS A 28 -0.79 1.82 -14.29
N LEU A 29 -0.13 0.80 -13.76
CA LEU A 29 0.93 0.06 -14.47
C LEU A 29 0.41 -0.57 -15.76
N ALA A 30 -0.75 -1.21 -15.72
CA ALA A 30 -1.37 -1.79 -16.91
C ALA A 30 -1.65 -0.73 -18.00
N VAL A 31 -2.07 0.48 -17.62
CA VAL A 31 -2.26 1.61 -18.55
C VAL A 31 -0.93 2.08 -19.14
N ILE A 32 0.13 2.16 -18.35
CA ILE A 32 1.46 2.55 -18.85
C ILE A 32 2.00 1.50 -19.83
N VAL A 33 1.87 0.21 -19.51
CA VAL A 33 2.29 -0.88 -20.39
C VAL A 33 1.48 -0.87 -21.69
N SER A 34 0.15 -0.73 -21.61
CA SER A 34 -0.72 -0.72 -22.80
C SER A 34 -0.52 0.49 -23.72
N THR A 35 0.02 1.59 -23.18
CA THR A 35 0.35 2.80 -23.92
C THR A 35 1.84 2.91 -24.27
N ASN A 36 2.58 1.80 -24.17
CA ASN A 36 4.02 1.70 -24.45
C ASN A 36 4.87 2.75 -23.73
N GLY A 37 4.58 2.96 -22.45
CA GLY A 37 5.33 3.87 -21.59
C GLY A 37 4.85 5.30 -21.62
N ARG A 38 3.82 5.67 -22.39
CA ARG A 38 3.34 7.05 -22.43
C ARG A 38 2.85 7.46 -21.03
N ILE A 39 3.68 8.21 -20.31
CA ILE A 39 3.34 8.76 -19.00
C ILE A 39 2.31 9.86 -19.26
N ILE A 40 1.05 9.49 -19.21
CA ILE A 40 -0.04 10.46 -19.29
C ILE A 40 -0.14 11.09 -17.90
N THR A 41 0.50 12.24 -17.73
CA THR A 41 0.39 13.07 -16.51
C THR A 41 -1.02 13.67 -16.34
N SER A 42 -1.91 13.44 -17.30
CA SER A 42 -3.33 13.75 -17.27
C SER A 42 -4.18 12.49 -17.55
N GLY A 43 -5.45 12.48 -17.15
CA GLY A 43 -6.36 11.35 -17.41
C GLY A 43 -6.24 10.16 -16.45
N ALA A 44 -6.50 8.95 -16.94
CA ALA A 44 -6.72 7.75 -16.10
C ALA A 44 -5.52 7.37 -15.22
N ALA A 45 -4.29 7.44 -15.74
CA ALA A 45 -3.09 7.09 -14.98
C ALA A 45 -2.85 8.05 -13.80
N ALA A 46 -3.08 9.34 -13.99
CA ALA A 46 -2.99 10.35 -12.93
C ALA A 46 -4.07 10.14 -11.85
N PHE A 47 -5.30 9.81 -12.28
CA PHE A 47 -6.39 9.47 -11.35
C PHE A 47 -6.02 8.26 -10.48
N PHE A 48 -5.59 7.15 -11.09
CA PHE A 48 -5.19 5.95 -10.34
C PHE A 48 -3.97 6.17 -9.45
N MET A 49 -3.02 7.02 -9.87
CA MET A 49 -1.90 7.44 -9.03
C MET A 49 -2.42 8.13 -7.75
N ALA A 50 -3.23 9.18 -7.89
CA ALA A 50 -3.75 9.96 -6.77
C ALA A 50 -4.64 9.11 -5.84
N THR A 51 -5.59 8.37 -6.41
CA THR A 51 -6.45 7.46 -5.65
C THR A 51 -5.62 6.42 -4.91
N GLY A 52 -4.65 5.80 -5.58
CA GLY A 52 -3.79 4.82 -4.93
C GLY A 52 -2.95 5.40 -3.79
N ILE A 53 -2.42 6.62 -3.93
CA ILE A 53 -1.71 7.31 -2.84
C ILE A 53 -2.62 7.44 -1.61
N VAL A 54 -3.83 7.98 -1.77
CA VAL A 54 -4.76 8.21 -0.67
C VAL A 54 -5.12 6.89 0.03
N LEU A 55 -5.44 5.87 -0.76
CA LEU A 55 -5.81 4.54 -0.24
C LEU A 55 -4.62 3.86 0.47
N LEU A 56 -3.40 3.98 -0.06
CA LEU A 56 -2.18 3.45 0.57
C LEU A 56 -1.84 4.19 1.87
N ILE A 57 -1.99 5.51 1.93
CA ILE A 57 -1.81 6.29 3.16
C ILE A 57 -2.78 5.78 4.23
N ILE A 58 -4.07 5.71 3.93
CA ILE A 58 -5.08 5.25 4.90
C ILE A 58 -4.80 3.78 5.29
N GLY A 59 -4.58 2.91 4.30
CA GLY A 59 -4.37 1.49 4.53
C GLY A 59 -3.11 1.15 5.31
N SER A 60 -2.03 1.90 5.10
CA SER A 60 -0.76 1.69 5.80
C SER A 60 -0.85 1.94 7.30
N THR A 61 -1.74 2.81 7.76
CA THR A 61 -1.99 3.00 9.21
C THR A 61 -2.44 1.70 9.90
N GLY A 62 -3.06 0.77 9.14
CA GLY A 62 -3.45 -0.55 9.62
C GLY A 62 -2.26 -1.41 10.03
N ILE A 63 -1.10 -1.23 9.40
CA ILE A 63 0.15 -1.93 9.73
C ILE A 63 0.60 -1.51 11.14
N GLY A 64 0.74 -0.20 11.36
CA GLY A 64 1.13 0.35 12.65
C GLY A 64 0.16 -0.03 13.76
N TYR A 65 -1.14 0.06 13.48
CA TYR A 65 -2.18 -0.38 14.41
C TYR A 65 -2.03 -1.86 14.79
N TYR A 66 -1.84 -2.74 13.81
CA TYR A 66 -1.70 -4.18 14.03
C TYR A 66 -0.46 -4.51 14.85
N LEU A 67 0.69 -3.92 14.52
CA LEU A 67 1.96 -4.18 15.21
C LEU A 67 1.98 -3.66 16.66
N SER A 68 1.21 -2.62 16.96
CA SER A 68 1.16 -1.97 18.28
C SER A 68 -0.10 -2.29 19.09
N ARG A 69 -0.89 -3.28 18.66
CA ARG A 69 -2.19 -3.63 19.28
C ARG A 69 -2.13 -3.98 20.77
N ASN A 70 -1.01 -4.52 21.25
CA ASN A 70 -0.78 -4.88 22.65
C ASN A 70 0.00 -3.81 23.43
N ARG A 71 0.21 -2.64 22.83
CA ARG A 71 0.93 -1.51 23.43
C ARG A 71 -0.04 -0.41 23.87
N SER A 72 0.48 0.54 24.64
CA SER A 72 -0.27 1.71 25.10
C SER A 72 -0.83 2.51 23.93
N VAL A 73 -1.90 3.28 24.19
CA VAL A 73 -2.59 4.07 23.17
C VAL A 73 -1.64 5.05 22.47
N LEU A 74 -0.74 5.68 23.23
CA LEU A 74 0.24 6.61 22.68
C LEU A 74 1.16 5.94 21.64
N VAL A 75 1.75 4.80 22.00
CA VAL A 75 2.63 4.03 21.09
C VAL A 75 1.88 3.60 19.84
N ARG A 76 0.60 3.27 19.99
CA ARG A 76 -0.26 2.89 18.86
C ARG A 76 -0.51 4.02 17.89
N VAL A 77 -0.86 5.20 18.40
CA VAL A 77 -1.05 6.40 17.56
C VAL A 77 0.23 6.76 16.83
N ILE A 78 1.38 6.75 17.52
CA ILE A 78 2.68 7.01 16.89
C ILE A 78 2.98 5.99 15.78
N ALA A 79 2.79 4.70 16.04
CA ALA A 79 3.01 3.65 15.05
C ALA A 79 2.11 3.82 13.82
N MET A 80 0.82 4.17 14.02
CA MET A 80 -0.11 4.43 12.92
C MET A 80 0.32 5.62 12.06
N LEU A 81 0.80 6.70 12.67
CA LEU A 81 1.27 7.90 11.96
C LEU A 81 2.57 7.67 11.20
N LEU A 82 3.48 6.85 11.73
CA LEU A 82 4.76 6.54 11.09
C LEU A 82 4.63 5.49 9.96
N SER A 83 3.59 4.66 9.98
CA SER A 83 3.43 3.58 9.01
C SER A 83 3.32 4.05 7.55
N PRO A 84 2.57 5.11 7.20
CA PRO A 84 2.60 5.67 5.86
C PRO A 84 4.01 6.06 5.43
N ALA A 85 4.76 6.78 6.27
CA ALA A 85 6.13 7.18 5.96
C ALA A 85 7.04 5.98 5.70
N LEU A 86 6.91 4.90 6.47
CA LEU A 86 7.66 3.66 6.24
C LEU A 86 7.24 2.95 4.95
N VAL A 87 5.94 2.91 4.64
CA VAL A 87 5.44 2.30 3.41
C VAL A 87 5.96 3.04 2.18
N PHE A 88 5.86 4.37 2.17
CA PHE A 88 6.39 5.17 1.06
C PHE A 88 7.93 5.17 1.03
N GLY A 89 8.58 5.16 2.19
CA GLY A 89 10.03 5.02 2.30
C GLY A 89 10.55 3.69 1.75
N SER A 90 9.76 2.61 1.84
CA SER A 90 10.16 1.32 1.30
C SER A 90 10.30 1.33 -0.22
N PHE A 91 9.63 2.25 -0.94
CA PHE A 91 9.77 2.35 -2.40
C PHE A 91 11.19 2.72 -2.81
N ILE A 92 11.88 3.50 -1.98
CA ILE A 92 13.29 3.84 -2.19
C ILE A 92 14.13 2.56 -2.08
N LEU A 93 13.90 1.76 -1.03
CA LEU A 93 14.62 0.51 -0.83
C LEU A 93 14.35 -0.50 -1.94
N ILE A 94 13.08 -0.62 -2.37
CA ILE A 94 12.72 -1.47 -3.50
C ILE A 94 13.43 -0.96 -4.77
N GLY A 95 13.44 0.35 -5.01
CA GLY A 95 14.13 0.95 -6.15
C GLY A 95 15.64 0.71 -6.16
N MET A 96 16.29 0.75 -5.01
CA MET A 96 17.71 0.39 -4.89
C MET A 96 17.99 -1.05 -5.33
N VAL A 97 17.02 -1.96 -5.17
CA VAL A 97 17.14 -3.36 -5.59
C VAL A 97 16.71 -3.57 -7.04
N THR A 98 15.59 -2.98 -7.46
CA THR A 98 15.01 -3.22 -8.80
C THR A 98 15.75 -2.46 -9.90
N ASN A 99 16.24 -1.24 -9.63
CA ASN A 99 16.83 -0.41 -10.67
C ASN A 99 18.10 -1.05 -11.26
N PRO A 100 19.07 -1.56 -10.47
CA PRO A 100 20.23 -2.26 -11.00
C PRO A 100 19.88 -3.44 -11.90
N LEU A 101 18.82 -4.19 -11.56
CA LEU A 101 18.36 -5.36 -12.33
C LEU A 101 17.81 -4.98 -13.71
N LEU A 102 17.40 -3.73 -13.90
CA LEU A 102 16.74 -3.24 -15.10
C LEU A 102 17.57 -2.19 -15.85
N GLN A 103 18.81 -1.93 -15.44
CA GLN A 103 19.69 -0.89 -16.02
C GLN A 103 19.86 -1.01 -17.54
N ASN A 104 19.84 -2.24 -18.07
CA ASN A 104 20.00 -2.54 -19.51
C ASN A 104 18.69 -2.95 -20.19
N SER A 105 17.54 -2.71 -19.56
CA SER A 105 16.25 -3.04 -20.16
C SER A 105 15.99 -2.17 -21.40
N SER A 106 15.53 -2.81 -22.48
CA SER A 106 15.06 -2.10 -23.68
C SER A 106 13.75 -1.33 -23.44
N ILE A 107 13.10 -1.56 -22.31
CA ILE A 107 11.85 -0.92 -21.89
C ILE A 107 12.19 0.26 -20.97
N TRP A 108 12.19 1.48 -21.51
CA TRP A 108 12.65 2.68 -20.81
C TRP A 108 11.86 2.99 -19.51
N TYR A 109 10.56 2.68 -19.47
CA TYR A 109 9.72 2.91 -18.30
C TYR A 109 9.85 1.83 -17.22
N ALA A 110 10.46 0.67 -17.54
CA ALA A 110 10.55 -0.45 -16.61
C ALA A 110 11.36 -0.10 -15.36
N GLN A 111 12.44 0.68 -15.50
CA GLN A 111 13.24 1.12 -14.35
C GLN A 111 12.45 2.03 -13.41
N GLN A 112 11.61 2.92 -13.96
CA GLN A 112 10.83 3.87 -13.16
C GLN A 112 9.63 3.20 -12.46
N GLU A 113 9.04 2.20 -13.11
CA GLU A 113 7.79 1.59 -12.68
C GLU A 113 7.98 0.24 -11.95
N ALA A 114 9.13 -0.41 -12.07
CA ALA A 114 9.42 -1.67 -11.36
C ALA A 114 9.30 -1.61 -9.83
N PRO A 115 9.72 -0.51 -9.15
CA PRO A 115 9.50 -0.41 -7.72
C PRO A 115 8.02 -0.47 -7.34
N ILE A 116 7.17 0.12 -8.19
CA ILE A 116 5.71 0.09 -8.04
C ILE A 116 5.21 -1.33 -8.27
N GLY A 117 5.68 -2.04 -9.29
CA GLY A 117 5.30 -3.42 -9.55
C GLY A 117 5.58 -4.37 -8.39
N VAL A 118 6.79 -4.28 -7.80
CA VAL A 118 7.15 -5.09 -6.62
C VAL A 118 6.31 -4.68 -5.40
N ALA A 119 6.11 -3.39 -5.19
CA ALA A 119 5.29 -2.90 -4.09
C ALA A 119 3.83 -3.34 -4.18
N VAL A 120 3.25 -3.42 -5.39
CA VAL A 120 1.89 -3.96 -5.61
C VAL A 120 1.80 -5.37 -5.04
N ILE A 121 2.75 -6.25 -5.36
CA ILE A 121 2.74 -7.64 -4.88
C ILE A 121 2.88 -7.68 -3.36
N LEU A 122 3.86 -6.97 -2.81
CA LEU A 122 4.15 -6.95 -1.38
C LEU A 122 2.99 -6.40 -0.56
N TYR A 123 2.48 -5.23 -0.91
CA TYR A 123 1.44 -4.56 -0.15
C TYR A 123 0.05 -5.15 -0.38
N MET A 124 -0.19 -5.84 -1.51
CA MET A 124 -1.39 -6.67 -1.66
C MET A 124 -1.37 -7.83 -0.66
N ALA A 125 -0.22 -8.51 -0.51
CA ALA A 125 -0.07 -9.59 0.47
C ALA A 125 -0.22 -9.08 1.92
N VAL A 126 0.39 -7.94 2.26
CA VAL A 126 0.22 -7.30 3.58
C VAL A 126 -1.24 -6.91 3.81
N GLY A 127 -1.91 -6.31 2.82
CA GLY A 127 -3.31 -5.90 2.93
C GLY A 127 -4.24 -7.09 3.15
N TYR A 128 -4.02 -8.18 2.41
CA TYR A 128 -4.74 -9.44 2.60
C TYR A 128 -4.51 -10.04 3.99
N PHE A 129 -3.27 -10.05 4.47
CA PHE A 129 -2.92 -10.52 5.82
C PHE A 129 -3.64 -9.71 6.90
N LEU A 130 -3.64 -8.38 6.79
CA LEU A 130 -4.37 -7.49 7.71
C LEU A 130 -5.88 -7.74 7.68
N PHE A 131 -6.45 -7.88 6.48
CA PHE A 131 -7.86 -8.19 6.29
C PHE A 131 -8.25 -9.53 6.94
N ARG A 132 -7.45 -10.58 6.72
CA ARG A 132 -7.72 -11.92 7.25
C ARG A 132 -7.59 -11.96 8.78
N ASN A 133 -6.54 -11.39 9.33
CA ASN A 133 -6.28 -11.44 10.78
C ASN A 133 -7.21 -10.54 11.59
N GLY A 134 -7.78 -9.50 10.97
CA GLY A 134 -8.85 -8.71 11.58
C GLY A 134 -10.11 -9.54 11.88
N LYS A 135 -10.41 -10.57 11.08
CA LYS A 135 -11.57 -11.46 11.30
C LYS A 135 -11.41 -12.43 12.47
N SER A 136 -10.19 -12.86 12.77
CA SER A 136 -9.95 -13.89 13.79
C SER A 136 -10.13 -13.38 15.23
N HIS A 137 -10.11 -12.05 15.44
CA HIS A 137 -10.27 -11.44 16.76
C HIS A 137 -11.72 -11.05 17.10
N THR A 138 -12.66 -11.23 16.16
CA THR A 138 -14.09 -10.99 16.39
C THR A 138 -14.86 -12.18 16.97
N THR A 139 -14.27 -13.36 17.04
CA THR A 139 -14.97 -14.58 17.48
C THR A 139 -14.96 -14.78 19.01
N TYR A 140 -14.25 -13.94 19.76
CA TYR A 140 -14.09 -14.05 21.22
C TYR A 140 -14.40 -12.75 21.98
N ALA A 141 -15.15 -11.83 21.39
CA ALA A 141 -15.58 -10.57 22.02
C ALA A 141 -17.10 -10.51 22.13
#